data_AF-A0A6I4HU19-F1
#
_entry.id   AF-A0A6I4HU19-F1
#
_cell.length_a   1.000
_cell.length_b   1.000
_cell.length_c   1.000
_cell.angle_alpha   90.00
_cell.angle_beta   90.00
_cell.angle_gamma   90.00
#
_symmetry.space_group_name_H-M   'P 1'
#
loop_
_entity.id
_entity.type
_entity.pdbx_description
1 polymer ?
#
loop_
_entity_poly.entity_id
_entity_poly.type
_entity_poly.pdbx_seq_one_letter_code
_entity_poly.pdbx_strand_id
1 'polypeptide(L)'
;MYALGQGVEQNYKKAFEWYSKAAEQGEVKAQNNLGAYYANGDGGVKNYQKAFEWFSKAAAQDNAEAKYYLGILYEEGYGVT
;
A
#
# COMPACT_ATOMS: atom_id res chain seq x y z
N MET A 1 12.41 -7.39 2.13
CA MET A 1 12.98 -8.07 3.31
C MET A 1 11.89 -8.67 4.19
N TYR A 2 11.27 -7.94 5.14
CA TYR A 2 10.27 -8.51 6.07
C TYR A 2 8.96 -9.01 5.41
N ALA A 3 8.39 -8.30 4.44
CA ALA A 3 7.14 -8.74 3.80
C ALA A 3 7.30 -10.07 3.02
N LEU A 4 8.51 -10.35 2.52
CA LEU A 4 8.83 -11.51 1.69
C LEU A 4 9.71 -12.56 2.39
N GLY A 5 10.07 -12.34 3.66
CA GLY A 5 11.01 -13.20 4.39
C GLY A 5 12.41 -13.31 3.76
N GLN A 6 12.83 -12.32 2.98
CA GLN A 6 14.13 -12.38 2.29
C GLN A 6 15.26 -12.03 3.24
N GLY A 7 16.00 -13.04 3.72
CA GLY A 7 17.13 -12.86 4.63
C GLY A 7 16.76 -12.56 6.10
N VAL A 8 15.46 -12.51 6.41
CA VAL A 8 14.89 -12.39 7.77
C VAL A 8 13.58 -13.16 7.81
N GLU A 9 13.09 -13.52 9.00
CA GLU A 9 11.75 -14.12 9.13
C GLU A 9 10.67 -13.18 8.58
N GLN A 10 9.71 -13.75 7.85
CA GLN A 10 8.61 -12.98 7.29
C GLN A 10 7.79 -12.34 8.42
N ASN A 11 7.52 -11.05 8.31
CA ASN A 11 6.77 -10.32 9.31
C ASN A 11 6.05 -9.11 8.72
N TYR A 12 4.75 -9.26 8.49
CA TYR A 12 3.89 -8.20 7.92
C TYR A 12 3.79 -6.98 8.83
N LYS A 13 3.79 -7.13 10.16
CA LYS A 13 3.74 -5.99 11.09
C LYS A 13 5.01 -5.14 11.02
N LYS A 14 6.19 -5.77 11.00
CA LYS A 14 7.46 -5.06 10.81
C LYS A 14 7.55 -4.42 9.42
N ALA A 15 7.08 -5.10 8.39
CA ALA A 15 7.02 -4.52 7.05
C ALA A 15 6.15 -3.26 7.03
N PHE A 16 4.96 -3.33 7.64
CA PHE A 16 4.05 -2.21 7.79
C PHE A 16 4.70 -1.02 8.51
N GLU A 17 5.42 -1.24 9.61
CA GLU A 17 6.12 -0.17 10.32
C GLU A 17 7.15 0.56 9.44
N TRP A 18 7.94 -0.19 8.67
CA TRP A 18 8.93 0.39 7.77
C TRP A 18 8.31 1.09 6.57
N TYR A 19 7.29 0.48 5.96
CA TYR A 19 6.54 1.11 4.87
C TYR A 19 5.88 2.41 5.34
N SER A 20 5.26 2.42 6.53
CA SER A 20 4.61 3.61 7.09
C SER A 20 5.60 4.76 7.27
N LYS A 21 6.74 4.50 7.91
CA LYS A 21 7.78 5.53 8.13
C LYS A 21 8.32 6.14 6.83
N ALA A 22 8.50 5.33 5.79
CA ALA A 22 9.00 5.80 4.50
C ALA A 22 7.90 6.49 3.68
N ALA A 23 6.68 5.96 3.71
CA ALA A 23 5.52 6.51 3.02
C ALA A 23 5.13 7.90 3.55
N GLU A 24 5.23 8.10 4.87
CA GLU A 24 5.06 9.39 5.56
C GLU A 24 6.10 10.43 5.14
N GLN A 25 7.29 9.99 4.74
CA GLN A 25 8.34 10.86 4.17
C GLN A 25 8.20 11.10 2.67
N GLY A 26 7.10 10.62 2.07
CA GLY A 26 6.83 10.82 0.64
C GLY A 26 7.42 9.75 -0.27
N GLU A 27 8.08 8.70 0.25
CA GLU A 27 8.70 7.69 -0.60
C GLU A 27 7.64 6.91 -1.38
N VAL A 28 7.67 7.05 -2.70
CA VAL A 28 6.60 6.60 -3.60
C VAL A 28 6.41 5.08 -3.60
N LYS A 29 7.49 4.29 -3.51
CA LYS A 29 7.39 2.83 -3.46
C LYS A 29 6.78 2.36 -2.14
N ALA A 30 7.11 3.01 -1.03
CA ALA A 30 6.57 2.73 0.28
C ALA A 30 5.08 3.09 0.35
N GLN A 31 4.67 4.21 -0.23
CA GLN A 31 3.25 4.56 -0.36
C GLN A 31 2.48 3.49 -1.15
N ASN A 32 3.03 3.04 -2.29
CA ASN A 32 2.44 1.96 -3.08
C ASN A 32 2.36 0.65 -2.29
N ASN A 33 3.45 0.25 -1.61
CA ASN A 33 3.48 -0.96 -0.79
C ASN A 33 2.50 -0.89 0.39
N LEU A 34 2.31 0.28 0.97
CA LEU A 34 1.35 0.49 2.06
C LEU A 34 -0.09 0.43 1.56
N GLY A 35 -0.35 0.94 0.35
CA GLY A 35 -1.61 0.73 -0.36
C GLY A 35 -1.90 -0.75 -0.58
N ALA A 36 -0.93 -1.50 -1.11
CA ALA A 36 -1.04 -2.93 -1.35
C ALA A 36 -1.25 -3.73 -0.06
N TYR A 37 -0.54 -3.39 1.01
CA TYR A 37 -0.71 -4.00 2.34
C TYR A 37 -2.18 -3.94 2.79
N TYR A 38 -2.81 -2.77 2.69
CA TYR A 38 -4.21 -2.58 3.07
C TYR A 38 -5.20 -3.22 2.08
N ALA A 39 -4.91 -3.21 0.78
CA ALA A 39 -5.76 -3.82 -0.24
C ALA A 39 -5.78 -5.35 -0.12
N ASN A 40 -4.63 -5.96 0.15
CA ASN A 40 -4.49 -7.40 0.28
C ASN A 40 -4.98 -7.90 1.65
N GLY A 41 -4.99 -7.04 2.66
CA GLY A 41 -5.28 -7.43 4.04
C GLY A 41 -4.10 -8.12 4.72
N ASP A 42 -2.89 -7.79 4.30
CA ASP A 42 -1.66 -8.29 4.89
C ASP A 42 -1.61 -7.96 6.39
N GLY A 43 -1.08 -8.89 7.20
CA GLY A 43 -1.10 -8.76 8.66
C GLY A 43 -2.50 -8.71 9.29
N GLY A 44 -3.55 -9.07 8.55
CA GLY A 44 -4.92 -9.17 9.03
C GLY A 44 -5.72 -7.86 9.03
N VAL A 45 -5.27 -6.84 8.31
CA VAL A 45 -5.88 -5.49 8.34
C VAL A 45 -6.30 -5.05 6.93
N LYS A 46 -7.34 -5.68 6.38
CA LYS A 46 -7.89 -5.28 5.07
C LYS A 46 -8.69 -3.98 5.20
N ASN A 47 -8.35 -2.97 4.40
CA ASN A 47 -9.05 -1.70 4.40
C ASN A 47 -8.87 -0.98 3.06
N TYR A 48 -9.87 -1.06 2.17
CA TYR A 48 -9.75 -0.46 0.85
C TYR A 48 -9.74 1.07 0.85
N GLN A 49 -10.34 1.72 1.85
CA GLN A 49 -10.30 3.19 1.93
C GLN A 49 -8.88 3.68 2.25
N LYS A 50 -8.18 3.02 3.18
CA LYS A 50 -6.76 3.29 3.41
C LYS A 50 -5.88 2.91 2.22
N ALA A 51 -6.20 1.81 1.53
CA ALA A 51 -5.50 1.45 0.31
C ALA A 51 -5.63 2.57 -0.74
N PHE A 52 -6.84 3.06 -0.96
CA PHE A 52 -7.15 4.16 -1.87
C PHE A 52 -6.37 5.43 -1.50
N GLU A 53 -6.34 5.81 -0.22
CA GLU A 53 -5.57 6.98 0.24
C GLU A 53 -4.07 6.87 -0.09
N TRP A 54 -3.46 5.71 0.16
CA TRP A 54 -2.03 5.51 -0.08
C TRP A 54 -1.69 5.38 -1.56
N PHE A 55 -2.50 4.65 -2.33
CA PHE A 55 -2.32 4.60 -3.78
C PHE A 55 -2.55 5.97 -4.43
N SER A 56 -3.49 6.78 -3.96
CA SER A 56 -3.69 8.15 -4.44
C SER A 56 -2.44 9.01 -4.26
N LYS A 57 -1.78 8.93 -3.10
CA LYS A 57 -0.50 9.63 -2.86
C LYS A 57 0.61 9.17 -3.80
N ALA A 58 0.74 7.86 -4.01
CA ALA A 58 1.76 7.32 -4.92
C ALA A 58 1.46 7.67 -6.39
N ALA A 59 0.19 7.61 -6.80
CA ALA A 59 -0.26 7.95 -8.14
C ALA A 59 -0.06 9.44 -8.48
N ALA A 60 -0.23 10.32 -7.49
CA ALA A 60 0.07 11.75 -7.61
C ALA A 60 1.57 12.03 -7.86
N GLN A 61 2.44 11.05 -7.56
CA GLN A 61 3.87 11.05 -7.87
C GLN A 61 4.20 10.20 -9.11
N ASP A 62 3.23 10.02 -10.01
CA ASP A 62 3.34 9.27 -11.26
C ASP A 62 3.68 7.77 -11.14
N ASN A 63 3.43 7.16 -9.98
CA ASN A 63 3.55 5.71 -9.85
C ASN A 63 2.48 4.98 -10.68
N ALA A 64 2.91 4.26 -11.72
CA ALA A 64 2.03 3.55 -12.64
C ALA A 64 1.28 2.39 -11.98
N GLU A 65 1.92 1.67 -11.05
CA GLU A 65 1.31 0.55 -10.34
C GLU A 65 0.19 1.04 -9.40
N ALA A 66 0.42 2.13 -8.68
CA ALA A 66 -0.59 2.76 -7.85
C ALA A 66 -1.79 3.26 -8.69
N LYS A 67 -1.56 3.84 -9.87
CA LYS A 67 -2.63 4.23 -10.81
C LYS A 67 -3.46 3.02 -11.26
N TYR A 68 -2.80 1.89 -11.55
CA TYR A 68 -3.49 0.64 -11.89
C TYR A 68 -4.36 0.14 -10.73
N TYR A 69 -3.83 0.10 -9.51
CA TYR A 69 -4.61 -0.32 -8.33
C TYR A 69 -5.76 0.63 -8.01
N LEU A 70 -5.60 1.95 -8.21
CA LEU A 70 -6.72 2.88 -8.10
C LEU A 70 -7.81 2.57 -9.12
N GLY A 71 -7.45 2.22 -10.36
CA GLY A 71 -8.42 1.80 -11.38
C GLY A 71 -9.29 0.64 -10.89
N ILE A 72 -8.67 -0.39 -10.31
CA ILE A 72 -9.38 -1.53 -9.70
C ILE A 72 -10.29 -1.06 -8.56
N LEU A 73 -9.77 -0.22 -7.67
CA LEU A 73 -10.55 0.28 -6.53
C LEU A 73 -11.75 1.14 -6.96
N TYR A 74 -11.62 1.94 -8.02
CA TYR A 74 -12.73 2.70 -8.61
C TYR A 74 -13.77 1.78 -9.25
N GLU A 75 -13.35 0.76 -9.99
CA GLU A 75 -14.25 -0.22 -10.62
C GLU A 75 -15.11 -0.96 -9.57
N GLU A 76 -14.49 -1.32 -8.45
CA GLU A 76 -15.16 -2.01 -7.33
C GLU A 76 -15.94 -1.07 -6.40
N GLY A 77 -15.92 0.25 -6.65
CA GLY A 77 -16.59 1.26 -5.81
C GLY A 77 -15.90 1.56 -4.47
N TYR A 78 -14.67 1.08 -4.26
CA TYR A 78 -13.89 1.28 -3.05
C TYR A 78 -12.99 2.52 -3.15
N GLY A 79 -13.58 3.71 -3.14
CA GLY A 79 -12.81 4.97 -3.27
C GLY A 79 -13.63 6.18 -3.69
N VAL A 80 -14.92 5.97 -3.95
CA VAL A 80 -15.89 6.98 -4.38
C VAL A 80 -17.17 6.82 -3.58
N THR A 81 -17.64 7.91 -3.01
CA THR A 81 -18.99 8.09 -2.47
C THR A 81 -19.78 8.96 -3.43
#